data_AF-A0A3C0GLL6-F1
#
_entry.id   AF-A0A3C0GLL6-F1
#
_cell.length_a   1.000
_cell.length_b   1.000
_cell.length_c   1.000
_cell.angle_alpha   90.00
_cell.angle_beta   90.00
_cell.angle_gamma   90.00
#
_symmetry.space_group_name_H-M   'P 1'
#
loop_
_entity.id
_entity.type
_entity.pdbx_description
1 polymer ?
#
loop_
_entity_poly.entity_id
_entity_poly.type
_entity_poly.pdbx_seq_one_letter_code
_entity_poly.pdbx_strand_id
1 'polypeptide(L)'
;MKITEANLNDILVAYDDPNIQQAAIEFVGYLKTFDRTEDDKYIYLMEKVADRISDRLPYDEVNFNDEWTTEPSFVLMVTAMKMIALDYLPSLKDEKEF
;
A
#
# COMPACT_ATOMS: atom_id res chain seq x y z
N MET A 1 -8.66 7.73 -11.42
CA MET A 1 -7.64 7.32 -12.41
C MET A 1 -7.13 5.93 -12.04
N LYS A 2 -7.11 5.00 -13.00
CA LYS A 2 -6.58 3.65 -12.75
C LYS A 2 -5.07 3.64 -12.71
N ILE A 3 -4.48 2.73 -11.95
CA ILE A 3 -3.01 2.55 -11.91
C ILE A 3 -2.41 2.29 -13.30
N THR A 4 -3.14 1.65 -14.22
CA THR A 4 -2.68 1.41 -15.61
C THR A 4 -2.76 2.64 -16.51
N GLU A 5 -3.48 3.67 -16.07
CA GLU A 5 -3.65 4.95 -16.78
C GLU A 5 -2.74 6.05 -16.20
N ALA A 6 -2.26 5.86 -14.98
CA ALA A 6 -1.36 6.78 -14.31
C ALA A 6 0.00 6.86 -15.02
N ASN A 7 0.55 8.07 -15.12
CA ASN A 7 1.87 8.27 -15.72
C ASN A 7 2.93 7.59 -14.84
N LEU A 8 3.82 6.82 -15.47
CA LEU A 8 4.91 6.15 -14.75
C LEU A 8 5.75 7.12 -13.91
N ASN A 9 6.04 8.32 -14.42
CA ASN A 9 6.80 9.32 -13.67
C ASN A 9 6.06 9.77 -12.41
N ASP A 10 4.74 9.98 -12.48
CA ASP A 10 3.94 10.38 -11.33
C ASP A 10 3.90 9.26 -10.27
N ILE A 11 3.83 8.00 -10.72
CA ILE A 11 3.92 6.83 -9.83
C ILE A 11 5.27 6.79 -9.11
N LEU A 12 6.37 6.89 -9.84
CA LEU A 12 7.71 6.82 -9.27
C LEU A 12 7.98 7.98 -8.31
N VAL A 13 7.58 9.21 -8.66
CA VAL A 13 7.67 10.38 -7.79
C VAL A 13 6.87 10.19 -6.50
N ALA A 14 5.67 9.62 -6.58
CA ALA A 14 4.89 9.29 -5.40
C ALA A 14 5.56 8.20 -4.53
N TYR A 15 6.22 7.21 -5.14
CA TYR A 15 6.93 6.17 -4.39
C TYR A 15 8.16 6.71 -3.66
N ASP A 16 8.76 7.80 -4.15
CA ASP A 16 9.79 8.57 -3.45
C ASP A 16 9.24 9.48 -2.33
N ASP A 17 7.92 9.61 -2.15
CA ASP A 17 7.33 10.39 -1.06
C ASP A 17 7.54 9.68 0.30
N PRO A 18 8.25 10.30 1.26
CA PRO A 18 8.50 9.69 2.56
C PRO A 18 7.23 9.39 3.35
N ASN A 19 6.14 10.11 3.10
CA ASN A 19 4.86 9.89 3.78
C ASN A 19 4.14 8.65 3.22
N ILE A 20 4.24 8.42 1.91
CA ILE A 20 3.71 7.20 1.28
C ILE A 20 4.56 6.00 1.71
N GLN A 21 5.88 6.13 1.73
CA GLN A 21 6.78 5.09 2.24
C GLN A 21 6.47 4.74 3.71
N GLN A 22 6.34 5.75 4.57
CA GLN A 22 6.01 5.53 5.99
C GLN A 22 4.64 4.87 6.15
N ALA A 23 3.62 5.33 5.40
CA ALA A 23 2.30 4.73 5.45
C ALA A 23 2.32 3.27 4.97
N ALA A 24 3.07 2.95 3.91
CA ALA A 24 3.24 1.59 3.43
C ALA A 24 3.93 0.70 4.48
N ILE A 25 4.98 1.19 5.15
CA ILE A 25 5.65 0.45 6.24
C ILE A 25 4.68 0.20 7.41
N GLU A 26 3.95 1.24 7.83
CA GLU A 26 2.96 1.14 8.92
C GLU A 26 1.85 0.15 8.58
N PHE A 27 1.29 0.25 7.37
CA PHE A 27 0.26 -0.64 6.85
C PHE A 27 0.72 -2.10 6.84
N VAL A 28 1.91 -2.38 6.29
CA VAL A 28 2.47 -3.75 6.26
C VAL A 28 2.73 -4.26 7.68
N GLY A 29 3.16 -3.41 8.60
CA GLY A 29 3.33 -3.76 10.01
C GLY A 29 2.01 -4.20 10.67
N TYR A 30 0.92 -3.47 10.45
CA TYR A 30 -0.40 -3.86 10.94
C TYR A 30 -0.92 -5.12 10.25
N LEU A 31 -0.73 -5.27 8.94
CA LEU A 31 -1.13 -6.47 8.20
C LEU A 31 -0.47 -7.73 8.78
N LYS A 32 0.85 -7.69 9.03
CA LYS A 32 1.58 -8.80 9.66
C LYS A 32 1.10 -9.09 11.08
N THR A 33 0.73 -8.05 11.82
CA THR A 33 0.23 -8.23 13.18
C THR A 33 -1.17 -8.84 13.16
N PHE A 34 -2.02 -8.41 12.23
CA PHE A 34 -3.32 -9.03 11.99
C PHE A 34 -3.17 -10.51 11.62
N ASP A 35 -2.32 -10.84 10.64
CA ASP A 35 -2.07 -12.22 10.21
C ASP A 35 -1.64 -13.14 11.37
N ARG A 36 -0.87 -12.61 12.33
CA ARG A 36 -0.42 -13.35 13.51
C ARG A 36 -1.44 -13.44 14.65
N THR A 37 -2.36 -12.50 14.76
CA THR A 37 -3.22 -12.34 15.94
C THR A 37 -4.71 -12.50 15.67
N GLU A 38 -5.13 -12.40 14.40
CA GLU A 38 -6.52 -12.33 13.95
C GLU A 38 -7.35 -11.25 14.67
N ASP A 39 -6.70 -10.23 15.23
CA ASP A 39 -7.36 -9.14 15.96
C ASP A 39 -7.81 -8.05 14.99
N ASP A 40 -9.12 -7.98 14.75
CA ASP A 40 -9.78 -7.03 13.86
C ASP A 40 -9.42 -5.56 14.15
N LYS A 41 -8.93 -5.21 15.35
CA LYS A 41 -8.44 -3.85 15.63
C LYS A 41 -7.40 -3.38 14.60
N TYR A 42 -6.58 -4.31 14.08
CA TYR A 42 -5.54 -4.01 13.10
C TYR A 42 -6.11 -3.72 11.71
N ILE A 43 -7.30 -4.24 11.37
CA ILE A 43 -8.02 -3.85 10.15
C ILE A 43 -8.36 -2.36 10.20
N TYR A 44 -8.95 -1.90 11.31
CA TYR A 44 -9.27 -0.48 11.48
C TYR A 44 -8.03 0.43 11.50
N LEU A 45 -6.89 -0.07 11.97
CA LEU A 45 -5.63 0.69 11.93
C LEU A 45 -5.10 0.79 10.49
N MET A 46 -5.20 -0.29 9.70
CA MET A 46 -4.85 -0.26 8.28
C MET A 46 -5.72 0.72 7.48
N GLU A 47 -7.04 0.72 7.71
CA GLU A 47 -7.96 1.68 7.09
C GLU A 47 -7.58 3.12 7.41
N LYS A 48 -7.32 3.44 8.68
CA LYS A 48 -6.89 4.78 9.09
C LYS A 48 -5.60 5.25 8.43
N VAL A 49 -4.66 4.33 8.22
CA VAL A 49 -3.40 4.66 7.51
C VAL A 49 -3.68 4.97 6.05
N ALA A 50 -4.53 4.17 5.40
CA ALA A 50 -4.90 4.36 4.00
C ALA A 50 -5.67 5.67 3.77
N ASP A 51 -6.65 5.98 4.62
CA ASP A 51 -7.43 7.22 4.53
C ASP A 51 -6.54 8.46 4.64
N ARG A 52 -5.53 8.42 5.51
CA ARG A 52 -4.59 9.54 5.77
C ARG A 52 -3.77 9.93 4.55
N ILE A 53 -3.51 9.00 3.63
CA ILE A 53 -2.67 9.22 2.44
C ILE A 53 -3.45 9.18 1.13
N SER A 54 -4.78 9.04 1.21
CA SER A 54 -5.65 8.83 0.05
C SER A 54 -5.52 9.92 -1.02
N ASP A 55 -5.30 11.17 -0.62
CA ASP A 55 -5.11 12.34 -1.50
C ASP A 55 -3.70 12.48 -2.08
N ARG A 56 -2.76 11.64 -1.64
CA ARG A 56 -1.35 11.68 -2.06
C ARG A 56 -1.01 10.59 -3.07
N LEU A 57 -1.86 9.58 -3.18
CA LEU A 57 -1.65 8.48 -4.10
C LEU A 57 -1.81 8.98 -5.55
N PRO A 58 -0.98 8.49 -6.48
CA PRO A 58 -1.02 8.92 -7.88
C PRO A 58 -2.14 8.23 -8.66
N TYR A 59 -2.94 7.35 -8.05
CA TYR A 59 -4.06 6.65 -8.65
C TYR A 59 -5.14 6.39 -7.60
N ASP A 60 -6.39 6.36 -8.06
CA ASP A 60 -7.57 6.17 -7.21
C ASP A 60 -8.07 4.73 -7.23
N GLU A 61 -7.65 3.94 -8.22
CA GLU A 61 -8.21 2.63 -8.52
C GLU A 61 -7.10 1.65 -8.91
N VAL A 62 -7.11 0.48 -8.27
CA VAL A 62 -6.16 -0.61 -8.53
C VAL A 62 -6.90 -1.88 -8.93
N ASN A 63 -6.22 -2.74 -9.70
CA ASN A 63 -6.70 -4.08 -9.95
C ASN A 63 -6.18 -5.00 -8.84
N PHE A 64 -7.08 -5.63 -8.11
CA PHE A 64 -6.81 -6.58 -7.05
C PHE A 64 -7.73 -7.79 -7.20
N ASN A 65 -7.15 -9.00 -7.26
CA ASN A 65 -7.88 -10.25 -7.48
C ASN A 65 -8.84 -10.22 -8.68
N ASP A 66 -8.36 -9.73 -9.84
CA ASP A 66 -9.12 -9.58 -11.09
C ASP A 66 -10.31 -8.61 -11.03
N GLU A 67 -10.46 -7.88 -9.92
CA GLU A 67 -11.47 -6.84 -9.74
C GLU A 67 -10.81 -5.47 -9.60
N TRP A 68 -11.47 -4.45 -10.14
CA TRP A 68 -11.04 -3.07 -9.92
C TRP A 68 -11.69 -2.53 -8.66
N THR A 69 -10.88 -1.90 -7.80
CA THR A 69 -11.33 -1.36 -6.53
C THR A 69 -10.74 0.02 -6.27
N THR A 70 -11.56 0.87 -5.64
CA THR A 70 -11.19 2.20 -5.15
C THR A 70 -11.04 2.24 -3.63
N GLU A 71 -11.13 1.07 -2.98
CA GLU A 71 -11.03 0.96 -1.53
C GLU A 71 -9.61 1.37 -1.09
N PRO A 72 -9.45 2.45 -0.28
CA PRO A 72 -8.13 3.01 0.03
C PRO A 72 -7.15 1.98 0.61
N SER A 73 -7.64 1.06 1.44
CA SER A 73 -6.81 0.01 2.04
C SER A 73 -6.24 -0.95 0.99
N PHE A 74 -7.01 -1.33 -0.03
CA PHE A 74 -6.53 -2.13 -1.15
C PHE A 74 -5.62 -1.35 -2.09
N VAL A 75 -5.92 -0.07 -2.33
CA VAL A 75 -5.04 0.81 -3.12
C VAL A 75 -3.67 0.93 -2.45
N LEU A 76 -3.62 1.16 -1.13
CA LEU A 76 -2.36 1.22 -0.38
C LEU A 76 -1.64 -0.14 -0.32
N MET A 77 -2.37 -1.25 -0.21
CA MET A 77 -1.78 -2.58 -0.24
C MET A 77 -1.06 -2.86 -1.57
N VAL A 78 -1.72 -2.63 -2.71
CA VAL A 78 -1.11 -2.81 -4.04
C VAL A 78 0.08 -1.86 -4.20
N THR A 79 -0.04 -0.62 -3.71
CA THR A 79 1.04 0.37 -3.68
C THR A 79 2.26 -0.18 -2.93
N ALA A 80 2.08 -0.65 -1.69
CA ALA A 80 3.15 -1.22 -0.88
C ALA A 80 3.81 -2.42 -1.58
N MET A 81 3.03 -3.33 -2.16
CA MET A 81 3.56 -4.48 -2.92
C MET A 81 4.45 -4.04 -4.10
N LYS A 82 4.03 -3.02 -4.85
CA LYS A 82 4.83 -2.46 -5.95
C LYS A 82 6.11 -1.79 -5.46
N MET A 83 6.03 -1.01 -4.38
CA MET A 83 7.19 -0.38 -3.76
C MET A 83 8.20 -1.41 -3.26
N ILE A 84 7.73 -2.51 -2.67
CA ILE A 84 8.59 -3.64 -2.27
C ILE A 84 9.24 -4.24 -3.52
N ALA A 85 8.47 -4.58 -4.56
CA ALA A 85 9.02 -5.19 -5.78
C ALA A 85 10.10 -4.32 -6.45
N LEU A 86 9.94 -3.00 -6.41
CA LEU A 86 10.82 -2.00 -7.03
C LEU A 86 11.96 -1.49 -6.12
N ASP A 87 12.21 -2.12 -4.96
CA ASP A 87 13.28 -1.74 -4.01
C ASP A 87 13.12 -0.35 -3.34
N TYR A 88 11.91 0.20 -3.31
CA TYR A 88 11.61 1.41 -2.54
C TYR A 88 11.47 1.13 -1.04
N LEU A 89 11.09 -0.10 -0.68
CA LEU A 89 10.97 -0.57 0.71
C LEU A 89 11.80 -1.85 0.92
N PRO A 90 13.13 -1.80 0.76
CA PRO A 90 13.98 -2.99 0.75
C PRO A 90 13.98 -3.72 2.10
N SER A 91 13.73 -3.00 3.21
CA SER A 91 13.58 -3.61 4.55
C SER A 91 12.39 -4.57 4.65
N LEU A 92 11.46 -4.54 3.69
CA LEU A 92 10.29 -5.39 3.65
C LEU A 92 10.42 -6.53 2.61
N LYS A 93 11.50 -6.59 1.82
CA LYS A 93 11.74 -7.68 0.83
C LYS A 93 12.12 -9.00 1.48
N ASP A 94 12.96 -8.96 2.52
CA ASP A 94 13.50 -10.14 3.18
C ASP A 94 12.71 -10.46 4.46
N GLU A 95 11.53 -11.03 4.30
CA GLU A 95 10.90 -11.81 5.36
C GLU A 95 10.42 -13.13 4.76
N LYS A 96 10.91 -14.25 5.33
CA LYS A 96 10.63 -15.64 4.94
C LYS A 96 9.15 -16.07 5.13
N GLU A 97 8.20 -15.15 5.07
CA GLU A 97 6.78 -15.36 5.37
C GLU A 97 5.91 -14.54 4.39
N PHE A 98 5.91 -14.96 3.12
CA PHE A 98 4.79 -14.77 2.19
C PHE A 98 4.41 -16.15 1.64
#